data_AF-A0A7X3G772-F1
#
_entry.id   AF-A0A7X3G772-F1
#
_cell.length_a   1.000
_cell.length_b   1.000
_cell.length_c   1.000
_cell.angle_alpha   90.00
_cell.angle_beta   90.00
_cell.angle_gamma   90.00
#
_symmetry.space_group_name_H-M   'P 1'
#
loop_
_entity.id
_entity.type
_entity.pdbx_description
1 polymer ?
#
loop_
_entity_poly.entity_id
_entity_poly.type
_entity_poly.pdbx_seq_one_letter_code
_entity_poly.pdbx_strand_id
1 'polypeptide(L)'
;MKDIIDSLVNLTLDHEIEWNTIDKLIVNGEPYVHFRHILIDQSYFTKYNDKTFVILYGEALNWIDQSTIRQFFFQQIEDNAITDIDFPIKDIVKLHTIIQIA
;
A
#
# COMPACT_ATOMS: atom_id res chain seq x y z
N MET A 1 -12.66 -0.75 10.68
CA MET A 1 -11.83 -0.52 9.48
C MET A 1 -11.91 0.91 8.95
N LYS A 2 -13.03 1.64 9.03
CA LYS A 2 -13.20 2.98 8.41
C LYS A 2 -12.13 4.02 8.79
N ASP A 3 -11.41 3.82 9.88
CA ASP A 3 -10.46 4.81 10.43
C ASP A 3 -8.98 4.40 10.31
N ILE A 4 -8.64 3.30 9.62
CA ILE A 4 -7.23 2.88 9.54
C ILE A 4 -6.38 3.83 8.69
N ILE A 5 -6.90 4.35 7.58
CA ILE A 5 -6.17 5.34 6.76
C ILE A 5 -5.94 6.63 7.56
N ASP A 6 -6.97 7.14 8.24
CA ASP A 6 -6.81 8.35 9.06
C ASP A 6 -5.83 8.13 10.23
N SER A 7 -5.84 6.92 10.83
CA SER A 7 -4.85 6.55 11.85
C SER A 7 -3.44 6.55 11.26
N LEU A 8 -3.22 5.89 10.12
CA LEU A 8 -1.92 5.85 9.46
C LEU A 8 -1.46 7.24 9.02
N VAL A 9 -2.37 8.10 8.57
CA VAL A 9 -2.07 9.50 8.25
C VAL A 9 -1.52 10.23 9.49
N ASN A 10 -2.22 10.17 10.62
CA ASN A 10 -1.79 10.86 11.83
C ASN A 10 -0.46 10.29 12.35
N LEU A 11 -0.34 8.96 12.42
CA LEU A 11 0.90 8.29 12.82
C LEU A 11 2.08 8.67 11.92
N THR A 12 1.86 8.87 10.63
CA THR A 12 2.91 9.31 9.69
C THR A 12 3.30 10.76 9.95
N LEU A 13 2.32 11.65 10.15
CA LEU A 13 2.57 13.07 10.46
C LEU A 13 3.27 13.26 11.82
N ASP A 14 2.93 12.42 12.79
CA ASP A 14 3.53 12.42 14.12
C ASP A 14 4.87 11.67 14.16
N HIS A 15 5.33 11.14 13.02
CA HIS A 15 6.54 10.33 12.86
C HIS A 15 6.60 9.08 13.76
N GLU A 16 5.44 8.53 14.13
CA GLU A 16 5.32 7.33 14.96
C GLU A 16 5.45 6.03 14.15
N ILE A 17 5.31 6.11 12.82
CA ILE A 17 5.55 4.99 11.91
C ILE A 17 6.48 5.42 10.76
N GLU A 18 7.33 4.50 10.33
CA GLU A 18 8.23 4.69 9.19
C GLU A 18 7.72 3.91 7.98
N TRP A 19 7.73 4.57 6.83
CA TRP A 19 7.38 3.96 5.55
C TRP A 19 8.63 3.59 4.77
N ASN A 20 8.69 2.34 4.33
CA ASN A 20 9.81 1.78 3.58
C ASN A 20 9.39 1.53 2.14
N THR A 21 10.34 1.58 1.21
CA THR A 21 10.10 1.22 -0.19
C THR A 21 9.86 -0.28 -0.33
N ILE A 22 8.94 -0.67 -1.22
CA ILE A 22 8.55 -2.08 -1.39
C ILE A 22 9.60 -2.97 -2.07
N ASP A 23 10.70 -2.40 -2.59
CA ASP A 23 11.77 -3.11 -3.31
C ASP A 23 12.36 -4.27 -2.49
N LYS A 24 12.21 -4.21 -1.17
CA LYS A 24 12.73 -5.19 -0.21
C LYS A 24 11.64 -5.90 0.60
N LEU A 25 10.37 -5.75 0.25
CA LEU A 25 9.30 -6.42 0.97
C LEU A 25 9.36 -7.93 0.69
N ILE A 26 9.68 -8.71 1.73
CA ILE A 26 9.69 -10.17 1.71
C ILE A 26 8.43 -10.69 2.43
N VAL A 27 7.65 -11.52 1.74
CA VAL A 27 6.45 -12.18 2.27
C VAL A 27 6.63 -13.67 2.04
N ASN A 28 6.50 -14.49 3.10
CA ASN A 28 6.76 -15.94 3.04
C ASN A 28 8.16 -16.35 2.55
N GLY A 29 9.18 -15.51 2.80
CA GLY A 29 10.53 -15.79 2.31
C GLY A 29 10.75 -15.47 0.83
N GLU A 30 9.72 -14.98 0.13
CA GLU A 30 9.77 -14.59 -1.28
C GLU A 30 9.60 -13.07 -1.44
N PRO A 31 10.23 -12.45 -2.46
CA PRO A 31 9.96 -11.06 -2.80
C PRO A 31 8.49 -10.83 -3.16
N TYR A 32 7.95 -9.68 -2.75
CA TYR A 32 6.60 -9.28 -3.06
C TYR A 32 6.44 -8.95 -4.56
N VAL A 33 5.78 -9.81 -5.34
CA VAL A 33 5.68 -9.72 -6.82
C VAL A 33 4.24 -9.67 -7.36
N HIS A 34 3.27 -9.15 -6.58
CA HIS A 34 1.83 -9.28 -6.88
C HIS A 34 1.30 -8.54 -8.13
N PHE A 35 2.08 -7.68 -8.77
CA PHE A 35 1.63 -6.92 -9.95
C PHE A 35 2.66 -6.98 -11.07
N ARG A 36 2.17 -7.00 -12.32
CA ARG A 36 3.03 -7.05 -13.52
C ARG A 36 3.92 -5.81 -13.68
N HIS A 37 3.40 -4.64 -13.31
CA HIS A 37 4.17 -3.39 -13.26
C HIS A 37 3.81 -2.62 -11.98
N ILE A 38 4.75 -2.58 -11.03
CA ILE A 38 4.69 -1.67 -9.88
C ILE A 38 5.70 -0.56 -10.09
N LEU A 39 5.30 0.68 -9.80
CA LEU A 39 6.22 1.80 -9.65
C LEU A 39 6.77 1.76 -8.22
N ILE A 40 7.92 1.10 -8.09
CA ILE A 40 8.58 0.83 -6.81
C ILE A 40 8.88 2.11 -6.03
N ASP A 41 9.22 3.20 -6.72
CA ASP A 41 9.50 4.52 -6.16
C ASP A 41 8.24 5.26 -5.66
N GLN A 42 7.05 4.78 -6.03
CA GLN A 42 5.74 5.30 -5.63
C GLN A 42 4.97 4.29 -4.77
N SER A 43 5.67 3.31 -4.21
CA SER A 43 5.08 2.20 -3.48
C SER A 43 5.80 1.99 -2.15
N TYR A 44 5.02 1.91 -1.07
CA TYR A 44 5.51 1.97 0.30
C TYR A 44 4.85 0.90 1.16
N PHE A 45 5.54 0.48 2.21
CA PHE A 45 4.96 -0.34 3.25
C PHE A 45 5.39 0.10 4.64
N THR A 46 4.56 -0.20 5.63
CA THR A 46 4.88 0.02 7.04
C THR A 46 4.31 -1.10 7.89
N LYS A 47 4.81 -1.26 9.11
CA LYS A 47 4.29 -2.22 10.09
C LYS A 47 3.60 -1.48 11.21
N TYR A 48 2.36 -1.85 11.51
CA TYR A 48 1.58 -1.28 12.59
C TYR A 48 0.61 -2.32 13.15
N ASN A 49 0.57 -2.48 14.48
CA ASN A 49 -0.28 -3.47 15.18
C ASN A 49 -0.17 -4.88 14.60
N ASP A 50 1.05 -5.41 14.51
CA ASP A 50 1.38 -6.76 13.98
C ASP A 50 0.92 -7.01 12.53
N LYS A 51 0.48 -5.97 11.81
CA LYS A 51 0.07 -6.02 10.41
C LYS A 51 1.04 -5.22 9.57
N THR A 52 1.26 -5.66 8.33
CA THR A 52 1.97 -4.86 7.34
C THR A 52 0.94 -4.19 6.45
N PHE A 53 1.00 -2.87 6.35
CA PHE A 53 0.19 -2.09 5.42
C PHE A 53 1.04 -1.72 4.21
N VAL A 54 0.48 -1.91 3.02
CA VAL A 54 1.18 -1.69 1.76
C VAL A 54 0.35 -0.77 0.88
N ILE A 55 0.97 0.30 0.38
CA ILE A 55 0.43 1.17 -0.65
C ILE A 55 1.22 0.93 -1.91
N LEU A 56 0.54 0.55 -2.99
CA LEU A 56 1.16 0.29 -4.28
C LEU A 56 0.61 1.26 -5.31
N TYR A 57 1.49 1.85 -6.09
CA TYR A 57 1.11 2.50 -7.34
C TYR A 57 1.54 1.61 -8.50
N GLY A 58 0.59 1.19 -9.33
CA GLY A 58 0.89 0.25 -10.38
C GLY A 58 -0.17 0.15 -11.46
N GLU A 59 0.14 -0.69 -12.44
CA GLU A 59 -0.76 -1.05 -13.52
C GLU A 59 -1.40 -2.41 -13.22
N ALA A 60 -2.73 -2.46 -13.19
CA ALA A 60 -3.47 -3.72 -13.14
C ALA A 60 -4.31 -3.88 -14.40
N LEU A 61 -4.48 -5.13 -14.84
CA LEU A 61 -5.42 -5.46 -15.89
C LEU A 61 -6.82 -5.48 -15.29
N ASN A 62 -7.70 -4.61 -15.78
CA ASN A 62 -9.12 -4.72 -15.50
C ASN A 62 -9.70 -5.87 -16.33
N TRP A 63 -10.07 -6.97 -15.67
CA TRP A 63 -10.57 -8.18 -16.33
C TRP A 63 -11.95 -8.00 -16.97
N ILE A 64 -12.69 -6.96 -16.60
CA ILE A 64 -14.05 -6.71 -17.10
C ILE A 64 -14.01 -6.10 -18.50
N ASP A 65 -13.14 -5.11 -18.72
CA ASP A 65 -13.06 -4.36 -19.98
C ASP A 65 -11.74 -4.56 -20.74
N GLN A 66 -10.86 -5.43 -20.23
CA GLN A 66 -9.51 -5.69 -20.74
C GLN A 66 -8.61 -4.44 -20.83
N SER A 67 -8.97 -3.36 -20.12
CA SER A 67 -8.17 -2.14 -20.06
C SER A 67 -7.07 -2.26 -19.00
N THR A 68 -6.02 -1.46 -19.15
CA THR A 68 -4.99 -1.30 -18.10
C THR A 68 -5.37 -0.11 -17.24
N ILE A 69 -5.62 -0.33 -15.95
CA ILE A 69 -5.88 0.72 -14.98
C ILE A 69 -4.59 1.06 -14.24
N ARG A 70 -4.30 2.36 -14.12
CA ARG A 70 -3.20 2.90 -13.33
C ARG A 70 -3.77 3.56 -12.09
N GLN A 71 -3.57 2.96 -10.92
CA GLN A 71 -4.14 3.48 -9.69
C GLN A 71 -3.32 3.08 -8.46
N PHE A 72 -3.73 3.62 -7.32
CA PHE A 72 -3.25 3.20 -6.02
C PHE A 72 -4.04 1.99 -5.51
N PHE A 73 -3.34 1.05 -4.92
CA PHE A 73 -3.88 -0.11 -4.22
C PHE A 73 -3.44 -0.03 -2.76
N PHE A 74 -4.32 -0.39 -1.85
CA PHE A 74 -4.03 -0.45 -0.43
C PHE A 74 -4.30 -1.85 0.10
N GLN A 75 -3.31 -2.44 0.74
CA GLN A 75 -3.33 -3.85 1.11
C GLN A 75 -2.86 -4.05 2.55
N GLN A 76 -3.41 -5.07 3.19
CA GLN A 76 -2.96 -5.58 4.48
C GLN A 76 -2.28 -6.93 4.27
N ILE A 77 -1.19 -7.16 4.99
CA ILE A 77 -0.58 -8.48 5.13
C ILE A 77 -0.66 -8.90 6.60
N GLU A 78 -1.29 -10.04 6.83
CA GLU A 78 -1.48 -10.65 8.15
C GLU A 78 -1.42 -12.17 7.98
N ASP A 79 -0.66 -12.86 8.84
CA ASP A 79 -0.50 -14.33 8.79
C ASP A 79 -0.27 -14.87 7.38
N ASN A 80 0.59 -14.18 6.61
CA ASN A 80 0.97 -14.56 5.26
C ASN A 80 -0.13 -14.43 4.19
N ALA A 81 -1.30 -13.91 4.55
CA ALA A 81 -2.38 -13.57 3.63
C ALA A 81 -2.30 -12.08 3.26
N ILE A 82 -2.42 -11.79 1.96
CA ILE A 82 -2.50 -10.44 1.43
C ILE A 82 -3.96 -10.16 1.10
N THR A 83 -4.48 -9.09 1.69
CA THR A 83 -5.88 -8.70 1.54
C THR A 83 -5.95 -7.27 1.03
N ASP A 84 -6.62 -7.06 -0.10
CA ASP A 84 -6.95 -5.72 -0.56
C ASP A 84 -7.92 -5.06 0.41
N ILE A 85 -7.58 -3.85 0.87
CA ILE A 85 -8.45 -3.07 1.74
C ILE A 85 -9.16 -2.04 0.87
N ASP A 86 -10.47 -2.23 0.68
CA ASP A 86 -11.29 -1.33 -0.12
C ASP A 86 -11.44 0.03 0.57
N PHE A 87 -10.87 1.06 -0.05
CA PHE A 87 -10.94 2.44 0.37
C PHE A 87 -11.10 3.35 -0.85
N PRO A 88 -11.75 4.52 -0.69
CA PRO A 88 -11.78 5.51 -1.76
C PRO A 88 -10.37 5.91 -2.18
N ILE A 89 -10.09 5.89 -3.49
CA ILE A 89 -8.76 6.23 -4.04
C ILE A 89 -8.26 7.57 -3.51
N LYS A 90 -9.14 8.56 -3.35
CA LYS A 90 -8.80 9.88 -2.80
C LYS A 90 -8.11 9.81 -1.42
N ASP A 91 -8.49 8.85 -0.58
CA ASP A 91 -7.99 8.73 0.79
C ASP A 91 -6.63 8.01 0.77
N ILE A 92 -6.46 7.04 -0.12
CA ILE A 92 -5.17 6.37 -0.37
C ILE A 92 -4.16 7.38 -0.94
N VAL A 93 -4.57 8.21 -1.90
CA VAL A 93 -3.74 9.29 -2.48
C VAL A 93 -3.33 10.29 -1.41
N LYS A 94 -4.22 10.67 -0.49
CA LYS A 94 -3.91 11.54 0.64
C LYS A 94 -2.80 10.94 1.50
N LEU A 95 -2.93 9.67 1.90
CA LEU A 95 -1.90 8.99 2.70
C LEU A 95 -0.58 8.90 1.94
N HIS A 96 -0.59 8.47 0.68
CA HIS A 96 0.60 8.46 -0.18
C HIS A 96 1.31 9.82 -0.25
N THR A 97 0.54 10.90 -0.44
CA THR A 97 1.10 12.25 -0.50
C THR A 97 1.79 12.63 0.81
N ILE A 98 1.20 12.26 1.95
CA ILE A 98 1.78 12.53 3.27
C ILE A 98 3.07 11.74 3.48
N ILE A 99 3.12 10.47 3.05
CA ILE A 99 4.33 9.64 3.12
C ILE A 99 5.50 10.28 2.36
N GLN A 100 5.24 10.91 1.22
CA GLN A 100 6.30 11.52 0.40
C GLN A 100 6.87 12.82 0.95
N ILE A 101 6.16 13.50 1.85
CA ILE A 101 6.54 14.82 2.38
C ILE A 101 6.94 14.79 3.86
N ALA A 102 6.66 13.68 4.56
CA ALA A 102 7.08 13.43 5.94
C ALA A 102 8.54 12.94 5.99
#